data_AF-A0ABD2M9H5-F1
#
_entry.id   AF-A0ABD2M9H5-F1
#
_cell.length_a   1.000
_cell.length_b   1.000
_cell.length_c   1.000
_cell.angle_alpha   90.00
_cell.angle_beta   90.00
_cell.angle_gamma   90.00
#
_symmetry.space_group_name_H-M   'P 1'
#
loop_
_entity.id
_entity.type
_entity.pdbx_description
1 polymer ?
#
loop_
_entity_poly.entity_id
_entity_poly.type
_entity_poly.pdbx_seq_one_letter_code
_entity_poly.pdbx_strand_id
1 'polypeptide(L)'
;MDADFVQRMEQLKRLSLLENLRFEEVWLGGMFFPEAYITSTRQLIAQTNRWSLERMYMHITKMEEGQSKAFTLTDLCAIGVLCEADEIKLTDEIHVGVPWLQSH
;
A
#
# COMPACT_ATOMS: atom_id res chain seq x y z
N MET A 1 -10.30 18.20 -16.41
CA MET A 1 -10.42 17.71 -15.02
C MET A 1 -9.05 17.19 -14.64
N ASP A 2 -8.57 17.48 -13.42
CA ASP A 2 -7.26 17.02 -12.98
C ASP A 2 -7.21 15.48 -13.00
N ALA A 3 -6.23 14.91 -13.70
CA ALA A 3 -6.14 13.46 -13.91
C ALA A 3 -5.95 12.70 -12.59
N ASP A 4 -5.21 13.29 -11.64
CA ASP A 4 -5.02 12.72 -10.30
C ASP A 4 -6.36 12.65 -9.55
N PHE A 5 -7.17 13.71 -9.58
CA PHE A 5 -8.48 13.72 -8.93
C PHE A 5 -9.42 12.66 -9.51
N VAL A 6 -9.41 12.48 -10.83
CA VAL A 6 -10.20 11.43 -11.50
C VAL A 6 -9.78 10.05 -10.99
N GLN A 7 -8.47 9.76 -10.95
CA GLN A 7 -7.96 8.46 -10.49
C GLN A 7 -8.29 8.20 -9.02
N ARG A 8 -8.19 9.21 -8.14
CA ARG A 8 -8.63 9.12 -6.74
C ARG A 8 -10.11 8.78 -6.63
N MET A 9 -10.93 9.40 -7.47
CA MET A 9 -12.38 9.19 -7.46
C MET A 9 -12.77 7.82 -8.00
N GLU A 10 -12.09 7.34 -9.04
CA GLU A 10 -12.25 5.99 -9.56
C GLU A 10 -11.89 4.93 -8.51
N GLN A 11 -10.75 5.11 -7.80
CA GLN A 11 -10.40 4.25 -6.68
C GLN A 11 -11.49 4.28 -5.59
N LEU A 12 -11.93 5.47 -5.16
CA LEU A 12 -12.96 5.57 -4.12
C LEU A 12 -14.25 4.85 -4.53
N LYS A 13 -14.69 5.04 -5.78
CA LYS A 13 -15.87 4.37 -6.34
C LYS A 13 -15.68 2.86 -6.40
N ARG A 14 -14.50 2.37 -6.77
CA ARG A 14 -14.20 0.94 -6.77
C ARG A 14 -14.27 0.38 -5.36
N LEU A 15 -13.56 0.99 -4.41
CA LEU A 15 -13.49 0.51 -3.02
C LEU A 15 -14.83 0.59 -2.28
N SER A 16 -15.70 1.56 -2.62
CA SER A 16 -17.02 1.70 -1.98
C SER A 16 -18.02 0.61 -2.37
N LEU A 17 -17.76 -0.14 -3.45
CA LEU A 17 -18.61 -1.24 -3.90
C LEU A 17 -18.17 -2.60 -3.33
N LEU A 18 -17.06 -2.65 -2.59
CA LEU A 18 -16.47 -3.89 -2.10
C LEU A 18 -16.95 -4.17 -0.68
N GLU A 19 -17.33 -5.43 -0.43
CA GLU A 19 -17.72 -5.88 0.91
C GLU A 19 -16.50 -6.08 1.82
N ASN A 20 -15.33 -6.33 1.23
CA ASN A 20 -14.10 -6.63 1.96
C ASN A 20 -12.87 -6.10 1.22
N LEU A 21 -12.11 -5.24 1.88
CA LEU A 21 -10.89 -4.63 1.36
C LEU A 21 -9.63 -5.48 1.58
N ARG A 22 -9.75 -6.64 2.22
CA ARG A 22 -8.59 -7.43 2.68
C ARG A 22 -7.70 -7.94 1.55
N PHE A 23 -8.28 -8.27 0.40
CA PHE A 23 -7.57 -8.85 -0.74
C PHE A 23 -7.46 -7.89 -1.92
N GLU A 24 -7.79 -6.63 -1.68
CA GLU A 24 -7.81 -5.61 -2.71
C GLU A 24 -6.49 -4.88 -2.78
N GLU A 25 -6.03 -4.65 -4.00
CA GLU A 25 -4.92 -3.77 -4.27
C GLU A 25 -5.35 -2.33 -4.03
N VAL A 26 -4.59 -1.59 -3.22
CA VAL A 26 -4.89 -0.19 -2.88
C VAL A 26 -3.73 0.70 -3.27
N TRP A 27 -4.01 1.71 -4.09
CA TRP A 27 -3.08 2.81 -4.32
C TRP A 27 -3.16 3.76 -3.12
N LEU A 28 -2.24 3.57 -2.16
CA LEU A 28 -2.24 4.31 -0.91
C LEU A 28 -2.11 5.83 -1.14
N GLY A 29 -1.30 6.24 -2.12
CA GLY A 29 -1.12 7.65 -2.49
C GLY A 29 -2.40 8.31 -3.04
N GLY A 30 -3.36 7.51 -3.52
CA GLY A 30 -4.67 7.97 -3.99
C GLY A 30 -5.71 8.15 -2.88
N MET A 31 -5.43 7.71 -1.65
CA MET A 31 -6.34 7.89 -0.52
C MET A 31 -6.38 9.35 -0.06
N PHE A 32 -7.55 9.83 0.38
CA PHE A 32 -7.66 11.15 1.00
C PHE A 32 -7.08 11.17 2.43
N PHE A 33 -7.07 10.02 3.11
CA PHE A 33 -6.55 9.84 4.47
C PHE A 33 -5.76 8.50 4.55
N PRO A 34 -4.55 8.42 4.00
CA PRO A 34 -3.78 7.17 3.96
C PRO A 34 -3.44 6.62 5.34
N GLU A 35 -3.20 7.47 6.34
CA GLU A 35 -2.89 7.06 7.72
C GLU A 35 -4.09 6.37 8.39
N ALA A 36 -5.31 6.81 8.05
CA ALA A 36 -6.53 6.19 8.53
C ALA A 36 -6.71 4.78 7.95
N TYR A 37 -6.33 4.57 6.69
CA TYR A 37 -6.32 3.24 6.08
C TYR A 37 -5.34 2.32 6.81
N ILE A 38 -4.09 2.76 7.01
CA ILE A 38 -3.06 2.00 7.74
C ILE A 38 -3.53 1.68 9.17
N THR A 39 -4.11 2.65 9.87
CA THR A 39 -4.61 2.47 11.23
C THR A 39 -5.73 1.44 11.28
N SER A 40 -6.67 1.51 10.33
CA SER A 40 -7.82 0.60 10.25
C SER A 40 -7.40 -0.82 9.92
N THR A 41 -6.48 -1.02 8.97
CA THR A 41 -5.97 -2.36 8.63
C THR A 41 -5.21 -2.98 9.80
N ARG A 42 -4.40 -2.18 10.51
CA ARG A 42 -3.73 -2.63 11.75
C ARG A 42 -4.74 -3.05 12.83
N GLN A 43 -5.79 -2.26 13.04
CA GLN A 43 -6.85 -2.58 14.00
C GLN A 43 -7.62 -3.85 13.61
N LEU A 44 -7.93 -4.03 12.32
CA LEU A 44 -8.64 -5.22 11.80
C LEU A 44 -7.85 -6.51 12.06
N ILE A 45 -6.54 -6.51 11.79
CA ILE A 45 -5.68 -7.69 12.03
C ILE A 45 -5.50 -7.92 13.54
N ALA A 46 -5.31 -6.87 14.33
CA ALA A 46 -5.22 -6.98 15.78
C ALA A 46 -6.48 -7.60 16.39
N GLN A 47 -7.66 -7.16 15.96
CA GLN A 47 -8.94 -7.68 16.43
C GLN A 47 -9.15 -9.14 16.01
N THR A 48 -8.85 -9.46 14.75
CA THR A 48 -9.01 -10.81 14.20
C THR A 48 -8.12 -11.83 14.94
N ASN A 49 -6.89 -11.45 15.25
CA ASN A 49 -5.92 -12.32 15.92
C ASN A 49 -5.85 -12.14 17.45
N ARG A 50 -6.65 -11.23 18.02
CA ARG A 50 -6.63 -10.84 19.45
C ARG A 50 -5.25 -10.39 19.94
N TRP A 51 -4.56 -9.60 19.12
CA TRP A 51 -3.24 -9.05 19.45
C TRP A 51 -3.35 -7.64 20.05
N SER A 52 -2.38 -7.29 20.91
CA SER A 52 -2.20 -5.89 21.33
C SER A 52 -1.64 -5.07 20.18
N LEU A 53 -2.20 -3.88 19.95
CA LEU A 53 -1.71 -2.94 18.95
C LEU A 53 -0.25 -2.52 19.20
N GLU A 54 0.16 -2.46 20.47
CA GLU A 54 1.53 -2.09 20.88
C GLU A 54 2.58 -3.10 20.43
N ARG A 55 2.16 -4.34 20.14
CA ARG A 55 3.06 -5.42 19.72
C ARG A 55 3.05 -5.64 18.20
N MET A 56 2.29 -4.84 17.45
CA MET A 56 2.23 -4.95 16.00
C MET A 56 3.24 -4.01 15.33
N TYR A 57 4.16 -4.61 14.60
CA TYR A 57 5.07 -3.91 13.70
C TYR A 57 4.64 -4.15 12.26
N MET A 58 4.73 -3.10 11.44
CA MET A 58 4.47 -3.22 10.02
C MET A 58 5.79 -3.50 9.30
N HIS A 59 5.71 -4.37 8.31
CA HIS A 59 6.82 -4.68 7.43
C HIS A 59 6.32 -4.61 5.99
N ILE A 60 7.11 -3.97 5.12
CA ILE A 60 6.83 -3.88 3.69
C ILE A 60 7.76 -4.88 3.01
N THR A 61 7.19 -5.80 2.24
CA THR A 61 7.92 -6.83 1.51
C THR A 61 7.41 -6.89 0.07
N LYS A 62 8.21 -7.54 -0.79
CA LYS A 62 7.81 -7.91 -2.14
C LYS A 62 6.60 -8.84 -2.05
N MET A 63 5.66 -8.71 -2.99
CA MET A 63 4.50 -9.61 -3.05
C MET A 63 5.00 -11.00 -3.48
N GLU A 64 4.75 -12.00 -2.65
CA GLU A 64 5.05 -13.40 -2.94
C GLU A 64 3.74 -14.16 -3.17
N GLU A 65 3.73 -15.05 -4.17
CA GLU A 65 2.58 -15.91 -4.44
C GLU A 65 2.22 -16.74 -3.20
N GLY A 66 0.99 -16.56 -2.69
CA GLY A 66 0.43 -17.36 -1.59
C GLY A 66 0.32 -16.66 -0.22
N GLN A 67 0.73 -15.39 -0.08
CA GLN A 67 0.58 -14.67 1.19
C GLN A 67 -0.85 -14.15 1.41
N SER A 68 -1.75 -14.97 2.00
CA SER A 68 -3.16 -14.60 2.28
C SER A 68 -3.40 -13.67 3.49
N LYS A 69 -2.33 -13.18 4.12
CA LYS A 69 -2.39 -12.42 5.39
C LYS A 69 -1.79 -11.02 5.31
N ALA A 70 -1.55 -10.50 4.11
CA ALA A 70 -1.05 -9.15 3.88
C ALA A 70 -2.10 -8.30 3.14
N PHE A 71 -1.91 -6.98 3.18
CA PHE A 71 -2.64 -6.03 2.32
C PHE A 71 -1.72 -5.63 1.18
N THR A 72 -2.25 -5.55 -0.04
CA THR A 72 -1.46 -5.23 -1.22
C THR A 72 -1.54 -3.74 -1.53
N LEU A 73 -0.39 -3.11 -1.68
CA LEU A 73 -0.27 -1.70 -2.07
C LEU A 73 0.28 -1.61 -3.49
N THR A 74 -0.22 -0.65 -4.26
CA THR A 74 0.22 -0.40 -5.64
C THR A 74 0.75 1.02 -5.82
N ASP A 75 1.49 1.23 -6.91
CA ASP A 75 1.96 2.54 -7.37
C ASP A 75 2.71 3.34 -6.30
N LEU A 76 3.50 2.63 -5.48
CA LEU A 76 4.42 3.24 -4.54
C LEU A 76 5.66 3.76 -5.27
N CYS A 77 6.07 4.97 -4.89
CA CYS A 77 7.20 5.67 -5.44
C CYS A 77 8.19 6.00 -4.32
N ALA A 78 9.47 5.74 -4.58
CA ALA A 78 10.57 6.17 -3.74
C ALA A 78 11.06 7.55 -4.18
N ILE A 79 11.56 8.34 -3.22
CA ILE A 79 12.06 9.71 -3.46
C ILE A 79 13.54 9.74 -3.08
N GLY A 80 14.39 10.18 -4.02
CA GLY A 80 15.83 10.33 -3.80
C GLY A 80 16.59 9.01 -3.58
N VAL A 81 15.92 7.88 -3.78
CA VAL A 81 16.54 6.55 -3.72
C VAL A 81 16.06 5.66 -4.86
N LEU A 82 16.99 4.85 -5.37
CA LEU A 82 16.76 3.78 -6.33
C LEU A 82 16.79 2.45 -5.59
N CYS A 83 15.72 1.67 -5.72
CA CYS A 83 15.60 0.35 -5.10
C CYS A 83 15.92 -0.74 -6.13
N GLU A 84 17.16 -1.24 -6.15
CA GLU A 84 17.61 -2.31 -7.05
C GLU A 84 17.76 -3.62 -6.27
N ALA A 85 16.95 -4.63 -6.58
CA ALA A 85 16.95 -5.93 -5.91
C ALA A 85 16.89 -5.81 -4.37
N ASP A 86 18.05 -5.85 -3.70
CA ASP A 86 18.22 -5.78 -2.24
C ASP A 86 19.11 -4.60 -1.78
N GLU A 87 19.49 -3.69 -2.68
CA GLU A 87 20.26 -2.48 -2.37
C GLU A 87 19.44 -1.21 -2.58
N ILE A 88 19.61 -0.25 -1.67
CA ILE A 88 19.06 1.10 -1.78
C ILE A 88 20.22 2.03 -2.14
N LYS A 89 20.17 2.64 -3.33
CA LYS A 89 21.19 3.58 -3.83
C LYS A 89 20.63 5.00 -3.87
N LEU A 90 21.48 5.99 -3.62
CA LEU A 90 21.09 7.39 -3.80
C LEU A 90 20.95 7.70 -5.29
N THR A 91 19.97 8.54 -5.62
CA THR A 91 19.73 9.01 -7.00
C THR A 91 19.29 10.48 -6.97
N ASP A 92 19.59 11.19 -8.04
CA ASP A 92 19.15 12.56 -8.27
C ASP A 92 17.71 12.61 -8.84
N GLU A 93 17.11 11.46 -9.14
CA GLU A 93 15.72 11.35 -9.54
C GLU A 93 14.78 11.65 -8.37
N ILE A 94 13.80 12.54 -8.61
CA ILE A 94 12.83 12.96 -7.59
C ILE A 94 11.81 11.86 -7.32
N HIS A 95 11.42 11.12 -8.36
CA HIS A 95 10.42 10.06 -8.28
C HIS A 95 10.92 8.82 -9.00
N VAL A 96 11.12 7.75 -8.24
CA VAL A 96 11.55 6.45 -8.76
C VAL A 96 10.46 5.44 -8.43
N GLY A 97 9.96 4.74 -9.45
CA GLY A 97 9.04 3.63 -9.23
C GLY A 97 9.74 2.53 -8.42
N VAL A 98 9.01 1.85 -7.54
CA VAL A 98 9.58 0.72 -6.79
C VAL A 98 9.19 -0.58 -7.51
N PRO A 99 10.08 -1.16 -8.35
CA PRO A 99 9.68 -2.18 -9.32
C PRO A 99 9.21 -3.48 -8.65
N TRP A 100 9.67 -3.77 -7.44
CA TRP A 100 9.25 -4.95 -6.67
C TRP A 100 7.94 -4.77 -5.89
N LEU A 101 7.33 -3.58 -5.94
CA LEU A 101 6.00 -3.27 -5.39
C LEU A 101 4.91 -3.22 -6.47
N GLN A 102 5.25 -3.49 -7.73
CA GLN A 102 4.26 -3.51 -8.81
C GLN A 102 3.72 -4.92 -8.99
N SER A 103 2.39 -5.04 -9.01
CA SER A 103 1.69 -6.27 -9.33
C SER A 103 1.95 -6.64 -10.80
N HIS A 104 2.19 -7.93 -11.08
CA HIS A 104 2.29 -8.47 -12.44
C HIS A 104 0.92 -8.98 -12.92
#